data_AF-A0A5C9D197-F1
#
_entry.id   AF-A0A5C9D197-F1
#
_cell.length_a   1.000
_cell.length_b   1.000
_cell.length_c   1.000
_cell.angle_alpha   90.00
_cell.angle_beta   90.00
_cell.angle_gamma   90.00
#
_symmetry.space_group_name_H-M   'P 1'
#
loop_
_entity.id
_entity.type
_entity.pdbx_description
1 polymer ?
#
loop_
_entity_poly.entity_id
_entity_poly.type
_entity_poly.pdbx_seq_one_letter_code
_entity_poly.pdbx_strand_id
1 'polypeptide(L)'
;AAAGFSMGINTFEELGERIPLVLKVNPSSPKTMTDFHLAGGVPAVLASLKDFLALDLPTVSGKTLAEIASAAEWRDRELIRPVSSAYSPKGGITILHGNLAPQGAVVKASAVPKEMRSFKGPAAVFDGMDDAVKAVESGQVKPGTVIVIRYEGPVGGPGMREMQMITAILAGSGLASSIALVTDGRFSGSTRGPCIGHVAPEAAKGGTIALVKDGDIVSIDIDTNCLGLEVAEEELAVRRKSWTPKAQGRKGILGLYASLAPDTSSGAVWE
;
A
#
# COMPACT_ATOMS: atom_id res chain seq x y z
N ALA A 1 11.00 -13.33 -8.26
CA ALA A 1 12.47 -13.20 -8.35
C ALA A 1 13.19 -14.46 -7.86
N ALA A 2 13.23 -14.77 -6.55
CA ALA A 2 14.06 -15.86 -6.01
C ALA A 2 13.81 -17.26 -6.63
N ALA A 3 12.58 -17.55 -7.05
CA ALA A 3 12.22 -18.79 -7.73
C ALA A 3 12.36 -18.72 -9.27
N GLY A 4 13.02 -17.70 -9.83
CA GLY A 4 13.20 -17.50 -11.27
C GLY A 4 11.99 -16.90 -12.01
N PHE A 5 10.88 -16.65 -11.32
CA PHE A 5 9.69 -16.04 -11.91
C PHE A 5 9.73 -14.51 -11.83
N SER A 6 9.32 -13.86 -12.92
CA SER A 6 9.04 -12.42 -12.96
C SER A 6 7.58 -12.17 -12.58
N MET A 7 7.35 -11.27 -11.65
CA MET A 7 6.02 -10.83 -11.22
C MET A 7 6.10 -9.35 -10.92
N GLY A 8 5.39 -8.54 -11.72
CA GLY A 8 5.39 -7.09 -11.61
C GLY A 8 4.13 -6.57 -10.91
N ILE A 9 4.12 -5.28 -10.61
CA ILE A 9 2.97 -4.60 -9.97
C ILE A 9 1.67 -4.76 -10.79
N ASN A 10 1.77 -4.80 -12.13
CA ASN A 10 0.64 -5.00 -13.03
C ASN A 10 -0.04 -6.37 -12.81
N THR A 11 0.69 -7.39 -12.37
CA THR A 11 0.09 -8.69 -12.01
C THR A 11 -0.84 -8.54 -10.82
N PHE A 12 -0.46 -7.74 -9.81
CA PHE A 12 -1.30 -7.48 -8.65
C PHE A 12 -2.51 -6.61 -8.99
N GLU A 13 -2.36 -5.66 -9.91
CA GLU A 13 -3.48 -4.87 -10.45
C GLU A 13 -4.50 -5.78 -11.14
N GLU A 14 -4.06 -6.61 -12.09
CA GLU A 14 -4.93 -7.53 -12.83
C GLU A 14 -5.66 -8.51 -11.88
N LEU A 15 -4.94 -9.11 -10.94
CA LEU A 15 -5.52 -10.04 -9.96
C LEU A 15 -6.47 -9.32 -9.00
N GLY A 16 -6.15 -8.08 -8.59
CA GLY A 16 -6.99 -7.25 -7.75
C GLY A 16 -8.33 -6.90 -8.40
N GLU A 17 -8.36 -6.73 -9.73
CA GLU A 17 -9.60 -6.48 -10.47
C GLU A 17 -10.46 -7.75 -10.66
N ARG A 18 -9.84 -8.93 -10.65
CA ARG A 18 -10.50 -10.20 -10.98
C ARG A 18 -10.90 -11.03 -9.76
N ILE A 19 -10.15 -10.96 -8.66
CA ILE A 19 -10.34 -11.83 -7.50
C ILE A 19 -11.20 -11.11 -6.44
N PRO A 20 -12.39 -11.64 -6.10
CA PRO A 20 -13.28 -11.00 -5.15
C PRO A 20 -12.77 -11.08 -3.71
N LEU A 21 -13.08 -10.05 -2.92
CA LEU A 21 -12.74 -10.01 -1.49
C LEU A 21 -13.75 -10.82 -0.67
N VAL A 22 -13.42 -12.06 -0.36
CA VAL A 22 -14.29 -12.98 0.39
C VAL A 22 -14.13 -12.94 1.90
N LEU A 23 -13.04 -12.36 2.41
CA LEU A 23 -12.73 -12.33 3.84
C LEU A 23 -12.23 -10.94 4.25
N LYS A 24 -12.73 -10.45 5.38
CA LYS A 24 -12.14 -9.30 6.08
C LYS A 24 -11.83 -9.68 7.52
N VAL A 25 -10.57 -9.56 7.92
CA VAL A 25 -10.11 -9.63 9.31
C VAL A 25 -9.55 -8.28 9.74
N ASN A 26 -9.25 -8.12 11.03
CA ASN A 26 -8.56 -6.96 11.57
C ASN A 26 -7.30 -6.66 10.73
N PRO A 27 -7.13 -5.43 10.21
CA PRO A 27 -7.84 -4.19 10.59
C PRO A 27 -9.06 -3.81 9.75
N SER A 28 -9.42 -4.59 8.74
CA SER A 28 -10.55 -4.30 7.84
C SER A 28 -11.92 -4.70 8.43
N SER A 29 -11.93 -5.40 9.56
CA SER A 29 -13.12 -5.78 10.33
C SER A 29 -12.73 -5.97 11.80
N PRO A 30 -13.69 -6.12 12.74
CA PRO A 30 -13.39 -6.47 14.12
C PRO A 30 -12.98 -7.95 14.31
N LYS A 31 -13.05 -8.78 13.26
CA LYS A 31 -12.82 -10.23 13.34
C LYS A 31 -11.32 -10.53 13.44
N THR A 32 -10.96 -11.48 14.28
CA THR A 32 -9.58 -11.85 14.60
C THR A 32 -9.08 -13.03 13.78
N MET A 33 -7.78 -13.33 13.90
CA MET A 33 -7.21 -14.56 13.32
C MET A 33 -7.78 -15.83 13.97
N THR A 34 -8.19 -15.78 15.23
CA THR A 34 -8.89 -16.88 15.91
C THR A 34 -10.25 -17.11 15.27
N ASP A 35 -11.03 -16.04 15.04
CA ASP A 35 -12.32 -16.15 14.35
C ASP A 35 -12.14 -16.73 12.94
N PHE A 36 -11.12 -16.26 12.21
CA PHE A 36 -10.79 -16.80 10.89
C PHE A 36 -10.44 -18.30 10.94
N HIS A 37 -9.64 -18.74 11.90
CA HIS A 37 -9.32 -20.15 12.07
C HIS A 37 -10.57 -20.98 12.36
N LEU A 38 -11.39 -20.55 13.31
CA LEU A 38 -12.63 -21.23 13.71
C LEU A 38 -13.67 -21.27 12.58
N ALA A 39 -13.67 -20.29 11.67
CA ALA A 39 -14.51 -20.27 10.48
C ALA A 39 -14.13 -21.30 9.40
N GLY A 40 -12.95 -21.92 9.52
CA GLY A 40 -12.42 -22.89 8.54
C GLY A 40 -11.07 -22.49 7.93
N GLY A 41 -10.56 -21.30 8.28
CA GLY A 41 -9.21 -20.87 7.93
C GLY A 41 -8.92 -20.80 6.44
N VAL A 42 -7.65 -21.00 6.08
CA VAL A 42 -7.17 -20.95 4.70
C VAL A 42 -7.89 -21.96 3.79
N PRO A 43 -8.12 -23.24 4.19
CA PRO A 43 -8.88 -24.18 3.36
C PRO A 43 -10.26 -23.65 2.95
N ALA A 44 -10.99 -23.00 3.85
CA ALA A 44 -12.30 -22.42 3.52
C ALA A 44 -12.20 -21.24 2.54
N VAL A 45 -11.14 -20.43 2.61
CA VAL A 45 -10.87 -19.38 1.60
C VAL A 45 -10.56 -20.01 0.24
N LEU A 46 -9.74 -21.07 0.19
CA LEU A 46 -9.46 -21.82 -1.04
C LEU A 46 -10.74 -22.42 -1.63
N ALA A 47 -11.62 -22.97 -0.78
CA ALA A 47 -12.92 -23.50 -1.19
C ALA A 47 -13.84 -22.42 -1.78
N SER A 48 -13.85 -21.22 -1.18
CA SER A 48 -14.62 -20.09 -1.69
C SER A 48 -14.10 -19.58 -3.04
N LEU A 49 -12.78 -19.47 -3.18
CA LEU A 49 -12.12 -18.92 -4.37
C LEU A 49 -11.73 -19.98 -5.42
N LYS A 50 -12.21 -21.22 -5.30
CA LYS A 50 -11.75 -22.36 -6.11
C LYS A 50 -11.75 -22.10 -7.62
N ASP A 51 -12.72 -21.34 -8.11
CA ASP A 51 -12.88 -21.03 -9.54
C ASP A 51 -11.85 -20.00 -10.06
N PHE A 52 -11.06 -19.42 -9.15
CA PHE A 52 -9.96 -18.47 -9.43
C PHE A 52 -8.58 -19.08 -9.20
N LEU A 53 -8.48 -20.36 -8.87
CA LEU A 53 -7.23 -21.03 -8.49
C LEU A 53 -6.83 -22.08 -9.52
N ALA A 54 -5.52 -22.26 -9.71
CA ALA A 54 -4.97 -23.42 -10.42
C ALA A 54 -5.01 -24.64 -9.48
N LEU A 55 -6.15 -25.34 -9.49
CA LEU A 55 -6.52 -26.34 -8.49
C LEU A 55 -5.68 -27.62 -8.54
N ASP A 56 -5.05 -27.91 -9.67
CA ASP A 56 -4.18 -29.07 -9.92
C ASP A 56 -2.76 -28.91 -9.36
N LEU A 57 -2.38 -27.71 -8.90
CA LEU A 57 -1.05 -27.46 -8.37
C LEU A 57 -0.78 -28.27 -7.09
N PRO A 58 0.37 -28.96 -7.00
CA PRO A 58 0.76 -29.71 -5.82
C PRO A 58 1.22 -28.77 -4.69
N THR A 59 1.09 -29.25 -3.45
CA THR A 59 1.60 -28.56 -2.26
C THR A 59 2.66 -29.40 -1.56
N VAL A 60 3.36 -28.81 -0.58
CA VAL A 60 4.35 -29.51 0.25
C VAL A 60 3.79 -30.71 1.03
N SER A 61 2.46 -30.81 1.16
CA SER A 61 1.79 -31.94 1.81
C SER A 61 1.60 -33.15 0.88
N GLY A 62 1.94 -33.04 -0.41
CA GLY A 62 1.63 -34.04 -1.44
C GLY A 62 0.20 -33.95 -1.97
N LYS A 63 -0.69 -33.18 -1.34
CA LYS A 63 -2.03 -32.89 -1.83
C LYS A 63 -2.04 -31.72 -2.80
N THR A 64 -2.99 -31.74 -3.73
CA THR A 64 -3.36 -30.63 -4.62
C THR A 64 -4.16 -29.55 -3.88
N LEU A 65 -4.24 -28.34 -4.46
CA LEU A 65 -5.12 -27.30 -3.94
C LEU A 65 -6.60 -27.71 -3.97
N ALA A 66 -7.04 -28.46 -4.99
CA ALA A 66 -8.39 -29.04 -5.06
C ALA A 66 -8.72 -29.91 -3.85
N GLU A 67 -7.81 -30.80 -3.45
CA GLU A 67 -8.02 -31.71 -2.32
C GLU A 67 -8.10 -30.95 -0.99
N ILE A 68 -7.25 -29.93 -0.82
CA ILE A 68 -7.27 -29.08 0.39
C ILE A 68 -8.57 -28.28 0.46
N ALA A 69 -8.98 -27.66 -0.65
CA ALA A 69 -10.21 -26.89 -0.74
C ALA A 69 -11.46 -27.76 -0.52
N SER A 70 -11.48 -28.97 -1.08
CA SER A 70 -12.62 -29.89 -0.95
C SER A 70 -12.76 -30.46 0.46
N ALA A 71 -11.65 -30.63 1.18
CA ALA A 71 -11.64 -31.08 2.57
C ALA A 71 -11.90 -29.95 3.58
N ALA A 72 -12.16 -28.72 3.12
CA ALA A 72 -12.33 -27.57 4.00
C ALA A 72 -13.63 -27.66 4.83
N GLU A 73 -13.47 -27.53 6.15
CA GLU A 73 -14.59 -27.37 7.06
C GLU A 73 -15.01 -25.89 7.10
N TRP A 74 -15.81 -25.48 6.12
CA TRP A 74 -16.27 -24.10 5.96
C TRP A 74 -17.44 -23.76 6.90
N ARG A 75 -17.09 -23.47 8.16
CA ARG A 75 -18.01 -23.35 9.31
C ARG A 75 -18.76 -22.02 9.37
N ASP A 76 -18.15 -20.92 8.94
CA ASP A 76 -18.77 -19.59 8.96
C ASP A 76 -18.69 -18.95 7.56
N ARG A 77 -19.83 -18.99 6.85
CA ARG A 77 -19.99 -18.46 5.49
C ARG A 77 -20.33 -16.96 5.46
N GLU A 78 -20.52 -16.34 6.61
CA GLU A 78 -20.71 -14.88 6.70
C GLU A 78 -19.37 -14.16 6.89
N LEU A 79 -18.43 -14.82 7.59
CA LEU A 79 -17.05 -14.36 7.74
C LEU A 79 -16.19 -14.66 6.50
N ILE A 80 -16.15 -15.93 6.08
CA ILE A 80 -15.50 -16.34 4.83
C ILE A 80 -16.62 -16.51 3.82
N ARG A 81 -16.88 -15.48 3.01
CA ARG A 81 -18.06 -15.43 2.15
C ARG A 81 -17.88 -16.25 0.88
N PRO A 82 -18.93 -16.87 0.32
CA PRO A 82 -18.88 -17.33 -1.05
C PRO A 82 -18.73 -16.15 -2.02
N VAL A 83 -18.19 -16.42 -3.20
CA VAL A 83 -17.98 -15.41 -4.26
C VAL A 83 -19.28 -14.64 -4.57
N SER A 84 -20.43 -15.31 -4.57
CA SER A 84 -21.74 -14.71 -4.84
C SER A 84 -22.19 -13.65 -3.82
N SER A 85 -21.60 -13.62 -2.62
CA SER A 85 -21.89 -12.63 -1.58
C SER A 85 -20.62 -11.94 -1.05
N ALA A 86 -19.53 -11.97 -1.82
CA ALA A 86 -18.25 -11.36 -1.46
C ALA A 86 -18.41 -9.90 -1.01
N TYR A 87 -17.50 -9.44 -0.14
CA TYR A 87 -17.53 -8.07 0.37
C TYR A 87 -17.28 -7.02 -0.72
N SER A 88 -16.59 -7.42 -1.79
CA SER A 88 -16.30 -6.61 -2.97
C SER A 88 -16.03 -7.55 -4.14
N PRO A 89 -16.46 -7.18 -5.37
CA PRO A 89 -16.09 -7.93 -6.58
C PRO A 89 -14.60 -7.81 -6.91
N LYS A 90 -13.93 -6.77 -6.38
CA LYS A 90 -12.48 -6.54 -6.46
C LYS A 90 -11.79 -6.95 -5.16
N GLY A 91 -10.49 -7.22 -5.25
CA GLY A 91 -9.60 -7.57 -4.15
C GLY A 91 -9.40 -6.43 -3.14
N GLY A 92 -8.72 -6.75 -2.04
CA GLY A 92 -8.49 -5.79 -0.94
C GLY A 92 -7.31 -4.84 -1.12
N ILE A 93 -6.46 -5.09 -2.13
CA ILE A 93 -5.29 -4.28 -2.49
C ILE A 93 -5.56 -3.68 -3.86
N THR A 94 -5.25 -2.39 -4.02
CA THR A 94 -5.39 -1.65 -5.26
C THR A 94 -4.07 -0.98 -5.59
N ILE A 95 -3.71 -1.02 -6.88
CA ILE A 95 -2.56 -0.29 -7.42
C ILE A 95 -3.07 1.06 -7.93
N LEU A 96 -2.42 2.15 -7.53
CA LEU A 96 -2.73 3.50 -8.00
C LEU A 96 -1.62 3.98 -8.94
N HIS A 97 -2.00 4.70 -9.98
CA HIS A 97 -1.13 5.27 -10.99
C HIS A 97 -1.38 6.76 -11.16
N GLY A 98 -0.42 7.47 -11.75
CA GLY A 98 -0.56 8.87 -12.10
C GLY A 98 0.78 9.57 -12.09
N ASN A 99 0.81 10.89 -12.29
CA ASN A 99 2.08 11.62 -12.36
C ASN A 99 2.86 11.56 -11.05
N LEU A 100 2.20 11.37 -9.90
CA LEU A 100 2.85 11.25 -8.59
C LEU A 100 3.48 9.86 -8.36
N ALA A 101 2.96 8.81 -8.99
CA ALA A 101 3.48 7.45 -8.93
C ALA A 101 3.43 6.77 -10.32
N PRO A 102 4.31 7.16 -11.26
CA PRO A 102 4.26 6.66 -12.63
C PRO A 102 4.66 5.18 -12.76
N GLN A 103 5.32 4.60 -11.77
CA GLN A 103 5.58 3.15 -11.68
C GLN A 103 4.63 2.43 -10.70
N GLY A 104 3.60 3.14 -10.24
CA GLY A 104 2.57 2.64 -9.34
C GLY A 104 2.83 2.93 -7.87
N ALA A 105 1.75 2.83 -7.09
CA ALA A 105 1.73 2.89 -5.64
C ALA A 105 0.67 1.91 -5.11
N VAL A 106 0.75 1.56 -3.83
CA VAL A 106 -0.10 0.50 -3.25
C VAL A 106 -0.98 1.08 -2.15
N VAL A 107 -2.27 0.73 -2.19
CA VAL A 107 -3.23 1.02 -1.11
C VAL A 107 -4.03 -0.23 -0.74
N LYS A 108 -4.26 -0.42 0.56
CA LYS A 108 -5.17 -1.47 1.05
C LYS A 108 -6.61 -0.95 1.02
N ALA A 109 -7.21 -0.94 -0.16
CA ALA A 109 -8.56 -0.44 -0.41
C ALA A 109 -9.64 -1.05 0.49
N SER A 110 -9.46 -2.29 0.99
CA SER A 110 -10.41 -2.93 1.90
C SER A 110 -10.53 -2.26 3.27
N ALA A 111 -9.53 -1.46 3.66
CA ALA A 111 -9.45 -0.76 4.94
C ALA A 111 -9.57 0.77 4.80
N VAL A 112 -9.96 1.26 3.63
CA VAL A 112 -10.25 2.68 3.39
C VAL A 112 -11.76 2.91 3.53
N PRO A 113 -12.20 3.84 4.39
CA PRO A 113 -13.61 4.25 4.47
C PRO A 113 -14.13 4.74 3.11
N LYS A 114 -15.41 4.51 2.81
CA LYS A 114 -15.99 4.81 1.48
C LYS A 114 -15.86 6.29 1.14
N GLU A 115 -16.09 7.15 2.13
CA GLU A 115 -15.98 8.60 2.07
C GLU A 115 -14.55 9.11 1.82
N MET A 116 -13.53 8.27 2.04
CA MET A 116 -12.12 8.59 1.81
C MET A 116 -11.52 7.92 0.56
N ARG A 117 -12.33 7.21 -0.24
CA ARG A 117 -11.86 6.56 -1.48
C ARG A 117 -11.55 7.56 -2.59
N SER A 118 -12.21 8.71 -2.58
CA SER A 118 -11.88 9.87 -3.39
C SER A 118 -11.53 11.02 -2.45
N PHE A 119 -10.26 11.41 -2.43
CA PHE A 119 -9.74 12.44 -1.54
C PHE A 119 -8.87 13.42 -2.31
N LYS A 120 -9.07 14.71 -2.07
CA LYS A 120 -8.27 15.78 -2.67
C LYS A 120 -7.97 16.83 -1.63
N GLY A 121 -6.70 17.20 -1.50
CA GLY A 121 -6.28 18.10 -0.42
C GLY A 121 -4.90 18.70 -0.63
N PRO A 122 -4.57 19.80 0.07
CA PRO A 122 -3.23 20.37 0.06
C PRO A 122 -2.23 19.41 0.69
N ALA A 123 -1.02 19.40 0.15
CA ALA A 123 0.09 18.61 0.67
C ALA A 123 0.70 19.28 1.91
N ALA A 124 0.97 18.48 2.94
CA ALA A 124 1.92 18.81 4.00
C ALA A 124 3.11 17.85 3.86
N VAL A 125 4.28 18.39 3.53
CA VAL A 125 5.42 17.62 3.03
C VAL A 125 6.48 17.47 4.11
N PHE A 126 6.90 16.24 4.34
CA PHE A 126 7.90 15.89 5.35
C PHE A 126 8.96 14.99 4.74
N ASP A 127 10.21 15.32 5.00
CA ASP A 127 11.35 14.50 4.60
C ASP A 127 11.75 13.58 5.76
N GLY A 128 10.82 12.72 6.15
CA GLY A 128 10.94 11.76 7.24
C GLY A 128 9.70 11.68 8.13
N MET A 129 9.37 10.47 8.59
CA MET A 129 8.21 10.22 9.47
C MET A 129 8.25 11.03 10.76
N ASP A 130 9.43 11.20 11.36
CA ASP A 130 9.57 11.77 12.71
C ASP A 130 9.11 13.24 12.77
N ASP A 131 9.30 13.99 11.68
CA ASP A 131 8.82 15.38 11.60
C ASP A 131 7.32 15.44 11.26
N ALA A 132 6.83 14.51 10.44
CA ALA A 132 5.38 14.37 10.19
C ALA A 132 4.62 14.05 11.50
N VAL A 133 5.17 13.18 12.35
CA VAL A 133 4.64 12.85 13.67
C VAL A 133 4.52 14.11 14.53
N LYS A 134 5.61 14.87 14.69
CA LYS A 134 5.61 16.11 15.49
C LYS A 134 4.59 17.14 14.98
N ALA A 135 4.43 17.25 13.66
CA ALA A 135 3.46 18.17 13.05
C ALA A 135 2.01 17.76 13.34
N VAL A 136 1.71 16.46 13.36
CA VAL A 136 0.38 15.96 13.75
C VAL A 136 0.14 16.18 15.25
N GLU A 137 1.10 15.82 16.11
CA GLU A 137 0.97 15.95 17.58
C GLU A 137 0.82 17.41 18.03
N SER A 138 1.51 18.34 17.38
CA SER A 138 1.37 19.78 17.65
C SER A 138 0.14 20.42 17.00
N GLY A 139 -0.68 19.65 16.28
CA GLY A 139 -1.89 20.15 15.62
C GLY A 139 -1.64 21.08 14.43
N GLN A 140 -0.44 21.04 13.83
CA GLN A 140 -0.11 21.83 12.62
C GLN A 140 -0.85 21.29 11.39
N VAL A 141 -1.01 19.96 11.30
CA VAL A 141 -1.76 19.32 10.20
C VAL A 141 -3.26 19.39 10.49
N LYS A 142 -4.04 19.85 9.50
CA LYS A 142 -5.51 20.01 9.61
C LYS A 142 -6.27 18.92 8.85
N PRO A 143 -7.52 18.60 9.25
CA PRO A 143 -8.43 17.80 8.42
C PRO A 143 -8.49 18.32 6.98
N GLY A 144 -8.56 17.40 6.01
CA GLY A 144 -8.53 17.71 4.58
C GLY A 144 -7.13 17.74 3.97
N THR A 145 -6.07 17.52 4.74
CA THR A 145 -4.67 17.53 4.27
C THR A 145 -4.23 16.16 3.75
N VAL A 146 -3.34 16.17 2.75
CA VAL A 146 -2.55 14.99 2.35
C VAL A 146 -1.15 15.12 2.93
N ILE A 147 -0.79 14.29 3.91
CA ILE A 147 0.57 14.23 4.42
C ILE A 147 1.42 13.43 3.43
N VAL A 148 2.49 14.05 2.93
CA VAL A 148 3.44 13.42 2.01
C VAL A 148 4.75 13.19 2.75
N ILE A 149 5.10 11.93 3.00
CA ILE A 149 6.34 11.54 3.71
C ILE A 149 7.32 10.95 2.70
N ARG A 150 8.48 11.57 2.55
CA ARG A 150 9.45 11.29 1.49
C ARG A 150 10.78 10.84 2.05
N TYR A 151 11.60 10.27 1.17
CA TYR A 151 12.92 9.75 1.52
C TYR A 151 12.82 8.64 2.56
N GLU A 152 11.77 7.83 2.43
CA GLU A 152 11.52 6.67 3.27
C GLU A 152 11.51 5.37 2.47
N GLY A 153 11.83 5.43 1.17
CA GLY A 153 11.94 4.29 0.28
C GLY A 153 13.18 3.41 0.51
N PRO A 154 13.45 2.44 -0.38
CA PRO A 154 14.58 1.53 -0.28
C PRO A 154 15.93 2.26 -0.20
N VAL A 155 16.17 3.26 -1.05
CA VAL A 155 17.40 4.06 -1.05
C VAL A 155 17.31 5.23 -0.08
N GLY A 156 16.17 5.91 -0.04
CA GLY A 156 15.96 7.13 0.73
C GLY A 156 15.93 6.89 2.24
N GLY A 157 15.20 5.85 2.62
CA GLY A 157 14.94 5.46 4.00
C GLY A 157 16.22 5.22 4.76
N PRO A 158 17.24 4.53 4.19
CA PRO A 158 17.15 3.27 3.44
C PRO A 158 16.55 2.12 4.22
N GLY A 159 16.13 1.10 3.47
CA GLY A 159 15.50 -0.12 4.00
C GLY A 159 13.98 -0.05 4.07
N MET A 160 13.37 1.02 3.53
CA MET A 160 11.93 1.17 3.40
C MET A 160 11.17 0.94 4.72
N ARG A 161 11.30 1.83 5.71
CA ARG A 161 10.73 1.61 7.06
C ARG A 161 9.19 1.62 7.06
N GLU A 162 8.58 0.97 8.06
CA GLU A 162 7.12 1.07 8.26
C GLU A 162 6.73 2.40 8.93
N MET A 163 5.70 3.05 8.38
CA MET A 163 5.11 4.28 8.92
C MET A 163 4.07 4.02 10.03
N GLN A 164 4.32 3.05 10.90
CA GLN A 164 3.32 2.63 11.89
C GLN A 164 2.98 3.76 12.87
N MET A 165 3.98 4.51 13.35
CA MET A 165 3.79 5.53 14.38
C MET A 165 2.78 6.61 13.96
N ILE A 166 2.95 7.19 12.76
CA ILE A 166 2.04 8.23 12.29
C ILE A 166 0.62 7.69 12.07
N THR A 167 0.47 6.47 11.56
CA THR A 167 -0.87 5.87 11.38
C THR A 167 -1.58 5.64 12.72
N ALA A 168 -0.84 5.26 13.76
CA ALA A 168 -1.38 5.08 15.11
C ALA A 168 -1.81 6.41 15.73
N ILE A 169 -1.00 7.46 15.57
CA ILE A 169 -1.31 8.81 16.08
C ILE A 169 -2.56 9.37 15.39
N LEU A 170 -2.65 9.29 14.05
CA LEU A 170 -3.83 9.75 13.33
C LEU A 170 -5.11 9.02 13.77
N ALA A 171 -5.02 7.71 14.02
CA ALA A 171 -6.14 6.95 14.55
C ALA A 171 -6.53 7.40 15.97
N GLY A 172 -5.55 7.55 16.87
CA GLY A 172 -5.76 8.00 18.26
C GLY A 172 -6.28 9.44 18.37
N SER A 173 -5.91 10.31 17.44
CA SER A 173 -6.37 11.71 17.37
C SER A 173 -7.70 11.87 16.62
N GLY A 174 -8.32 10.79 16.13
CA GLY A 174 -9.58 10.85 15.37
C GLY A 174 -9.45 11.47 13.97
N LEU A 175 -8.23 11.56 13.43
CA LEU A 175 -7.94 12.20 12.14
C LEU A 175 -7.88 11.20 10.96
N ALA A 176 -7.89 9.90 11.23
CA ALA A 176 -7.76 8.84 10.23
C ALA A 176 -8.85 8.83 9.12
N SER A 177 -9.99 9.47 9.36
CA SER A 177 -11.09 9.64 8.39
C SER A 177 -11.13 11.04 7.75
N SER A 178 -10.07 11.83 7.89
CA SER A 178 -10.00 13.19 7.33
C SER A 178 -8.64 13.59 6.78
N ILE A 179 -7.61 12.78 6.99
CA ILE A 179 -6.25 12.98 6.47
C ILE A 179 -5.85 11.76 5.66
N ALA A 180 -5.20 12.00 4.52
CA ALA A 180 -4.55 10.96 3.73
C ALA A 180 -3.03 10.97 3.93
N LEU A 181 -2.40 9.80 3.76
CA LEU A 181 -0.96 9.63 3.80
C LEU A 181 -0.46 9.13 2.44
N VAL A 182 0.61 9.73 1.94
CA VAL A 182 1.33 9.29 0.73
C VAL A 182 2.81 9.16 1.06
N THR A 183 3.43 8.03 0.71
CA THR A 183 4.86 7.83 0.98
C THR A 183 5.54 6.89 -0.01
N ASP A 184 6.84 7.13 -0.24
CA ASP A 184 7.74 6.17 -0.90
C ASP A 184 8.20 5.04 0.03
N GLY A 185 7.89 5.11 1.33
CA GLY A 185 8.05 4.03 2.30
C GLY A 185 6.90 3.00 2.27
N ARG A 186 6.68 2.31 3.39
CA ARG A 186 5.62 1.30 3.52
C ARG A 186 4.76 1.50 4.76
N PHE A 187 3.58 0.88 4.74
CA PHE A 187 2.66 0.85 5.86
C PHE A 187 2.57 -0.53 6.49
N SER A 188 2.15 -0.58 7.75
CA SER A 188 1.92 -1.83 8.46
C SER A 188 0.71 -2.56 7.89
N GLY A 189 0.69 -3.90 7.97
CA GLY A 189 -0.50 -4.69 7.66
C GLY A 189 -1.74 -4.30 8.50
N SER A 190 -1.52 -3.66 9.65
CA SER A 190 -2.54 -3.14 10.57
C SER A 190 -3.11 -1.76 10.20
N THR A 191 -2.55 -1.07 9.21
CA THR A 191 -2.95 0.30 8.83
C THR A 191 -4.40 0.37 8.31
N ARG A 192 -5.09 1.47 8.60
CA ARG A 192 -6.44 1.81 8.14
C ARG A 192 -6.43 3.21 7.50
N GLY A 193 -7.45 3.50 6.70
CA GLY A 193 -7.58 4.80 6.04
C GLY A 193 -6.75 4.90 4.76
N PRO A 194 -6.85 6.04 4.05
CA PRO A 194 -6.18 6.27 2.77
C PRO A 194 -4.67 6.47 2.97
N CYS A 195 -3.97 5.36 3.18
CA CYS A 195 -2.52 5.29 3.32
C CYS A 195 -1.92 4.63 2.08
N ILE A 196 -1.35 5.46 1.20
CA ILE A 196 -0.80 5.08 -0.10
C ILE A 196 0.71 4.97 0.05
N GLY A 197 1.22 3.73 0.06
CA GLY A 197 2.65 3.45 0.20
C GLY A 197 3.28 3.04 -1.10
N HIS A 198 4.59 2.77 -1.07
CA HIS A 198 5.33 2.21 -2.18
C HIS A 198 5.27 3.09 -3.43
N VAL A 199 5.15 4.41 -3.26
CA VAL A 199 5.19 5.34 -4.38
C VAL A 199 6.50 5.16 -5.15
N ALA A 200 6.37 4.87 -6.44
CA ALA A 200 7.48 4.58 -7.34
C ALA A 200 7.45 5.53 -8.55
N PRO A 201 8.58 6.15 -8.94
CA PRO A 201 9.90 6.09 -8.29
C PRO A 201 9.94 6.77 -6.91
N GLU A 202 10.80 6.27 -6.02
CA GLU A 202 11.02 6.90 -4.71
C GLU A 202 11.65 8.30 -4.79
N ALA A 203 11.57 9.08 -3.70
CA ALA A 203 12.08 10.45 -3.69
C ALA A 203 13.61 10.51 -3.86
N ALA A 204 14.35 9.54 -3.31
CA ALA A 204 15.81 9.49 -3.43
C ALA A 204 16.30 9.25 -4.87
N LYS A 205 15.43 8.72 -5.74
CA LYS A 205 15.71 8.51 -7.17
C LYS A 205 15.12 9.61 -8.06
N GLY A 206 14.60 10.70 -7.46
CA GLY A 206 14.06 11.84 -8.19
C GLY A 206 12.65 11.59 -8.76
N GLY A 207 11.90 10.65 -8.19
CA GLY A 207 10.48 10.48 -8.51
C GLY A 207 9.68 11.76 -8.23
N THR A 208 8.50 11.89 -8.85
CA THR A 208 7.66 13.08 -8.72
C THR A 208 7.33 13.43 -7.27
N ILE A 209 7.26 12.43 -6.38
CA ILE A 209 7.09 12.64 -4.94
C ILE A 209 8.17 13.58 -4.35
N ALA A 210 9.42 13.52 -4.83
CA ALA A 210 10.51 14.43 -4.41
C ALA A 210 10.28 15.90 -4.78
N LEU A 211 9.34 16.17 -5.70
CA LEU A 211 9.07 17.49 -6.26
C LEU A 211 7.85 18.17 -5.62
N VAL A 212 7.08 17.44 -4.80
CA VAL A 212 5.94 17.97 -4.06
C VAL A 212 6.40 19.07 -3.10
N LYS A 213 5.64 20.16 -3.04
CA LYS A 213 5.82 21.28 -2.11
C LYS A 213 4.57 21.42 -1.23
N ASP A 214 4.73 22.04 -0.06
CA ASP A 214 3.60 22.37 0.80
C ASP A 214 2.55 23.18 0.04
N GLY A 215 1.29 22.82 0.24
CA GLY A 215 0.14 23.46 -0.39
C GLY A 215 -0.19 22.98 -1.81
N ASP A 216 0.69 22.24 -2.49
CA ASP A 216 0.32 21.59 -3.76
C ASP A 216 -0.88 20.68 -3.54
N ILE A 217 -1.79 20.59 -4.51
CA ILE A 217 -2.96 19.72 -4.37
C ILE A 217 -2.63 18.31 -4.84
N VAL A 218 -2.85 17.33 -3.97
CA VAL A 218 -2.74 15.90 -4.28
C VAL A 218 -4.16 15.33 -4.43
N SER A 219 -4.38 14.59 -5.51
CA SER A 219 -5.64 13.90 -5.80
C SER A 219 -5.45 12.39 -5.69
N ILE A 220 -6.35 11.74 -4.97
CA ILE A 220 -6.38 10.30 -4.73
C ILE A 220 -7.78 9.82 -5.12
N ASP A 221 -7.85 8.89 -6.06
CA ASP A 221 -9.10 8.19 -6.39
C ASP A 221 -8.82 6.70 -6.51
N ILE A 222 -9.24 5.95 -5.49
CA ILE A 222 -9.05 4.51 -5.39
C ILE A 222 -10.01 3.76 -6.32
N ASP A 223 -11.15 4.35 -6.70
CA ASP A 223 -12.12 3.71 -7.57
C ASP A 223 -11.69 3.77 -9.05
N THR A 224 -10.93 4.81 -9.42
CA THR A 224 -10.35 4.98 -10.76
C THR A 224 -8.83 4.71 -10.83
N ASN A 225 -8.25 4.16 -9.76
CA ASN A 225 -6.82 3.83 -9.64
C ASN A 225 -5.88 5.03 -9.87
N CYS A 226 -6.27 6.23 -9.43
CA CYS A 226 -5.54 7.47 -9.66
C CYS A 226 -4.82 8.00 -8.41
N LEU A 227 -3.57 8.44 -8.60
CA LEU A 227 -2.75 9.20 -7.66
C LEU A 227 -2.04 10.34 -8.41
N GLY A 228 -2.58 11.55 -8.27
CA GLY A 228 -2.16 12.73 -9.00
C GLY A 228 -1.60 13.85 -8.11
N LEU A 229 -0.72 14.65 -8.72
CA LEU A 229 -0.25 15.93 -8.22
C LEU A 229 -0.72 17.01 -9.21
N GLU A 230 -1.56 17.93 -8.74
CA GLU A 230 -2.20 18.98 -9.54
C GLU A 230 -1.27 20.18 -9.74
N VAL A 231 -0.12 19.91 -10.37
CA VAL A 231 0.89 20.90 -10.73
C VAL A 231 1.16 20.75 -12.22
N ALA A 232 1.19 21.87 -12.94
CA ALA A 232 1.47 21.88 -14.38
C ALA A 232 2.83 21.22 -14.69
N GLU A 233 2.93 20.46 -15.78
CA GLU A 233 4.16 19.73 -16.12
C GLU A 233 5.34 20.68 -16.37
N GLU A 234 5.09 21.91 -16.82
CA GLU A 234 6.13 22.93 -16.99
C GLU A 234 6.79 23.29 -15.64
N GLU A 235 5.98 23.46 -14.59
CA GLU A 235 6.47 23.72 -13.23
C GLU A 235 7.17 22.48 -12.67
N LEU A 236 6.64 21.27 -12.89
CA LEU A 236 7.31 20.03 -12.48
C LEU A 236 8.66 19.86 -13.18
N ALA A 237 8.77 20.21 -14.47
CA ALA A 237 10.01 20.18 -15.21
C ALA A 237 11.05 21.17 -14.66
N VAL A 238 10.63 22.36 -14.23
CA VAL A 238 11.49 23.34 -13.54
C VAL A 238 11.97 22.77 -12.21
N ARG A 239 11.05 22.24 -11.38
CA ARG A 239 11.41 21.62 -10.09
C ARG A 239 12.38 20.46 -10.27
N ARG A 240 12.17 19.61 -11.27
CA ARG A 240 13.03 18.45 -11.60
C ARG A 240 14.45 18.87 -11.98
N LYS A 241 14.62 19.98 -12.71
CA LYS A 241 15.96 20.53 -13.04
C LYS A 241 16.70 21.07 -11.82
N SER A 242 15.96 21.60 -10.83
CA SER A 242 16.54 22.10 -9.58
C SER A 242 16.76 21.03 -8.51
N TRP A 243 16.19 19.83 -8.70
CA TRP A 243 16.28 18.75 -7.73
C TRP A 243 17.69 18.17 -7.71
N THR A 244 18.22 18.01 -6.50
CA THR A 244 19.50 17.35 -6.27
C THR A 244 19.29 16.16 -5.33
N PRO A 245 19.88 14.99 -5.63
CA PRO A 245 19.81 13.84 -4.74
C PRO A 245 20.35 14.22 -3.36
N LYS A 246 19.58 13.89 -2.30
CA LYS A 246 20.07 14.05 -0.93
C LYS A 246 21.21 13.06 -0.67
N ALA A 247 22.30 13.56 -0.09
CA ALA A 247 23.45 12.72 0.25
C ALA A 247 23.05 11.64 1.28
N GLN A 248 23.15 10.38 0.88
CA GLN A 248 22.90 9.24 1.76
C GLN A 248 24.18 8.97 2.57
N GLY A 249 24.33 9.64 3.72
CA GLY A 249 25.53 9.55 4.57
C GLY A 249 25.69 8.22 5.34
N ARG A 250 25.10 7.12 4.87
CA ARG A 250 25.04 5.85 5.61
C ARG A 250 26.20 4.94 5.27
N LYS A 251 26.83 4.39 6.30
CA LYS A 251 27.92 3.39 6.21
C LYS A 251 27.41 2.01 6.62
N GLY A 252 28.21 0.98 6.35
CA GLY A 252 27.90 -0.40 6.73
C GLY A 252 26.76 -1.00 5.90
N ILE A 253 26.02 -1.95 6.48
CA ILE A 253 25.02 -2.74 5.76
C ILE A 253 23.90 -1.90 5.14
N LEU A 254 23.48 -0.81 5.78
CA LEU A 254 22.46 0.09 5.24
C LEU A 254 22.98 0.95 4.07
N GLY A 255 24.27 1.29 4.08
CA GLY A 255 24.92 1.95 2.94
C GLY A 255 25.05 1.01 1.75
N LEU A 256 25.44 -0.25 2.01
CA LEU A 256 25.48 -1.29 0.98
C LEU A 256 24.08 -1.54 0.39
N TYR A 257 23.07 -1.72 1.25
CA TYR A 257 21.67 -1.86 0.82
C TYR A 257 21.26 -0.71 -0.11
N ALA A 258 21.45 0.54 0.32
CA ALA A 258 21.05 1.70 -0.47
C ALA A 258 21.75 1.76 -1.85
N SER A 259 22.99 1.29 -1.95
CA SER A 259 23.75 1.29 -3.21
C SER A 259 23.27 0.24 -4.22
N LEU A 260 22.61 -0.82 -3.75
CA LEU A 260 22.13 -1.95 -4.57
C LEU A 260 20.60 -2.01 -4.65
N ALA A 261 19.90 -1.19 -3.87
CA ALA A 261 18.45 -1.27 -3.78
C ALA A 261 17.79 -0.80 -5.08
N PRO A 262 16.94 -1.65 -5.71
CA PRO A 262 16.12 -1.22 -6.82
C PRO A 262 14.98 -0.35 -6.29
N ASP A 263 14.11 0.13 -7.18
CA ASP A 263 12.95 0.93 -6.78
C ASP A 263 11.87 0.05 -6.09
N THR A 264 10.91 0.69 -5.43
CA THR A 264 9.82 0.03 -4.68
C THR A 264 8.97 -0.90 -5.56
N SER A 265 8.82 -0.58 -6.85
CA SER A 265 8.03 -1.33 -7.83
C SER A 265 8.56 -2.74 -8.14
N SER A 266 9.83 -3.00 -7.86
CA SER A 266 10.52 -4.27 -8.16
C SER A 266 10.47 -5.29 -7.01
N GLY A 267 9.83 -4.94 -5.89
CA GLY A 267 9.87 -5.75 -4.66
C GLY A 267 11.14 -5.60 -3.83
N ALA A 268 11.96 -4.58 -4.11
CA ALA A 268 13.16 -4.21 -3.33
C ALA A 268 14.20 -5.35 -3.19
N VAL A 269 14.30 -6.22 -4.20
CA VAL A 269 15.24 -7.35 -4.25
C VAL A 269 16.64 -6.84 -4.60
N TRP A 270 17.69 -7.30 -3.92
CA TRP A 270 19.06 -6.92 -4.31
C TRP A 270 19.39 -7.45 -5.70
N GLU A 271 19.94 -6.58 -6.54
CA GLU A 271 20.58 -6.95 -7.81
C GLU A 271 22.09 -7.15 -7.61
#